data_AF-A0AA39UE53-F1
#
_entry.id   AF-A0AA39UE53-F1
#
_cell.length_a   1.000
_cell.length_b   1.000
_cell.length_c   1.000
_cell.angle_alpha   90.00
_cell.angle_beta   90.00
_cell.angle_gamma   90.00
#
_symmetry.space_group_name_H-M   'P 1'
#
loop_
_entity.id
_entity.type
_entity.pdbx_description
1 polymer ?
#
loop_
_entity_poly.entity_id
_entity_poly.type
_entity_poly.pdbx_seq_one_letter_code
_entity_poly.pdbx_strand_id
1 'polypeptide(L)'
;KTKTNILFNDIPWPTLYHPQSADAITSGVVTAFFGDPKYLASKHWISRKRRMHTELLRWHSDKFQAVLKKVAYSDQLAVHLAAEVVVRALNEL
;
A
#
# COMPACT_ATOMS: atom_id res chain seq x y z
N LYS A 1 2.48 17.15 -22.37
CA LYS A 1 2.62 16.69 -20.96
C LYS A 1 1.34 15.97 -20.57
N THR A 2 1.25 14.67 -20.75
CA THR A 2 0.11 13.87 -20.28
C THR A 2 0.15 13.84 -18.77
N LYS A 3 -0.74 14.61 -18.11
CA LYS A 3 -1.00 14.49 -16.68
C LYS A 3 -1.62 13.11 -16.47
N THR A 4 -0.81 12.10 -16.16
CA THR A 4 -1.30 10.82 -15.67
C THR A 4 -2.02 11.12 -14.36
N ASN A 5 -3.35 11.16 -14.39
CA ASN A 5 -4.18 11.33 -13.20
C ASN A 5 -4.35 9.93 -12.62
N ILE A 6 -3.45 9.53 -11.73
CA ILE A 6 -3.57 8.25 -11.03
C ILE A 6 -4.74 8.40 -10.06
N LEU A 7 -5.73 7.52 -10.15
CA LEU A 7 -6.85 7.49 -9.22
C LEU A 7 -6.52 6.59 -8.03
N PHE A 8 -7.28 6.71 -6.95
CA PHE A 8 -7.13 5.85 -5.78
C PHE A 8 -7.16 4.35 -6.14
N ASN A 9 -8.06 3.96 -7.04
CA ASN A 9 -8.24 2.56 -7.46
C ASN A 9 -7.12 2.03 -8.38
N ASP A 10 -6.31 2.90 -8.96
CA ASP A 10 -5.16 2.51 -9.81
C ASP A 10 -3.94 2.10 -8.97
N ILE A 11 -3.96 2.42 -7.68
CA ILE A 11 -2.87 2.11 -6.77
C ILE A 11 -3.01 0.64 -6.33
N PRO A 12 -1.95 -0.17 -6.46
CA PRO A 12 -1.97 -1.57 -6.07
C PRO A 12 -1.88 -1.70 -4.55
N TRP A 13 -2.98 -1.41 -3.86
CA TRP A 13 -3.08 -1.52 -2.41
C TRP A 13 -2.81 -2.96 -1.93
N PRO A 14 -2.17 -3.14 -0.76
CA PRO A 14 -1.88 -4.47 -0.21
C PRO A 14 -3.13 -5.01 0.48
N THR A 15 -4.18 -5.25 -0.31
CA THR A 15 -5.49 -5.73 0.12
C THR A 15 -5.89 -6.92 -0.75
N LEU A 16 -6.67 -7.85 -0.20
CA LEU A 16 -7.13 -9.04 -0.94
C LEU A 16 -8.21 -8.74 -1.99
N TYR A 17 -8.73 -7.51 -1.99
CA TYR A 17 -9.73 -6.97 -2.91
C TYR A 17 -9.27 -5.60 -3.42
N HIS A 18 -9.94 -5.08 -4.46
CA HIS A 18 -9.76 -3.70 -4.91
C HIS A 18 -10.56 -2.75 -4.02
N PRO A 19 -9.91 -1.95 -3.15
CA PRO A 19 -10.62 -1.02 -2.28
C PRO A 19 -11.14 0.14 -3.11
N GLN A 20 -12.40 0.53 -2.92
CA GLN A 20 -13.00 1.69 -3.58
C GLN A 20 -12.81 2.99 -2.80
N SER A 21 -12.29 2.92 -1.58
CA SER A 21 -12.14 4.06 -0.67
C SER A 21 -11.06 3.79 0.37
N ALA A 22 -10.47 4.85 0.92
CA ALA A 22 -9.44 4.77 1.96
C ALA A 22 -9.94 4.06 3.23
N ASP A 23 -11.22 4.21 3.57
CA ASP A 23 -11.84 3.58 4.75
C ASP A 23 -11.82 2.04 4.68
N ALA A 24 -11.87 1.50 3.46
CA ALA A 24 -11.77 0.06 3.23
C ALA A 24 -10.35 -0.48 3.45
N ILE A 25 -9.33 0.39 3.59
CA ILE A 25 -7.96 -0.01 3.88
C ILE A 25 -7.75 0.13 5.38
N THR A 26 -7.90 -1.00 6.08
CA THR A 26 -7.69 -1.08 7.53
C THR A 26 -6.45 -1.92 7.83
N SER A 27 -5.85 -1.73 9.01
CA SER A 27 -4.69 -2.53 9.41
C SER A 27 -4.95 -4.03 9.32
N GLY A 28 -6.15 -4.49 9.74
CA GLY A 28 -6.52 -5.90 9.68
C GLY A 28 -6.52 -6.47 8.25
N VAL A 29 -7.00 -5.72 7.27
CA VAL A 29 -7.00 -6.14 5.86
C VAL A 29 -5.58 -6.22 5.30
N VAL A 30 -4.74 -5.26 5.65
CA VAL A 30 -3.34 -5.21 5.22
C VAL A 30 -2.53 -6.36 5.85
N THR A 31 -2.69 -6.58 7.15
CA THR A 31 -2.09 -7.71 7.88
C THR A 31 -2.53 -9.04 7.29
N ALA A 32 -3.82 -9.19 6.96
CA ALA A 32 -4.34 -10.39 6.31
C ALA A 32 -3.70 -10.63 4.93
N PHE A 33 -3.49 -9.57 4.13
CA PHE A 33 -2.81 -9.67 2.84
C PHE A 33 -1.36 -10.17 2.98
N PHE A 34 -0.59 -9.62 3.92
CA PHE A 34 0.80 -10.04 4.14
C PHE A 34 0.92 -11.42 4.79
N GLY A 35 -0.10 -11.86 5.52
CA GLY A 35 -0.23 -13.21 6.04
C GLY A 35 -0.72 -14.25 5.02
N ASP A 36 -1.23 -13.81 3.86
CA ASP A 36 -1.82 -14.71 2.88
C ASP A 36 -0.79 -15.68 2.28
N PRO A 37 -1.07 -16.99 2.25
CA PRO A 37 -0.15 -18.00 1.73
C PRO A 37 0.31 -17.73 0.29
N LYS A 38 -0.52 -17.12 -0.57
CA LYS A 38 -0.16 -16.81 -1.96
C LYS A 38 0.89 -15.71 -2.01
N TYR A 39 0.70 -14.64 -1.22
CA TYR A 39 1.71 -13.60 -1.09
C TYR A 39 3.02 -14.20 -0.56
N LEU A 40 2.93 -15.03 0.48
CA LEU A 40 4.11 -15.66 1.08
C LEU A 40 4.86 -16.57 0.10
N ALA A 41 4.15 -17.38 -0.69
CA ALA A 41 4.73 -18.27 -1.71
C ALA A 41 5.46 -17.49 -2.81
N SER A 42 4.91 -16.36 -3.26
CA SER A 42 5.53 -15.51 -4.28
C SER A 42 6.86 -14.90 -3.85
N LYS A 43 7.10 -14.81 -2.54
CA LYS A 43 8.31 -14.24 -1.93
C LYS A 43 9.04 -15.25 -1.02
N HIS A 44 8.85 -16.55 -1.23
CA HIS A 44 9.37 -17.60 -0.35
C HIS A 44 10.90 -17.56 -0.18
N TRP A 45 11.63 -17.03 -1.18
CA TRP A 45 13.08 -16.87 -1.16
C TRP A 45 13.58 -15.67 -0.33
N ILE A 46 12.67 -14.83 0.17
CA ILE A 46 12.99 -13.65 0.99
C ILE A 46 12.52 -13.88 2.44
N SER A 47 13.43 -13.76 3.40
CA SER A 47 13.10 -13.82 4.83
C SER A 47 12.01 -12.81 5.20
N ARG A 48 11.12 -13.18 6.14
CA ARG A 48 10.00 -12.33 6.60
C ARG A 48 10.43 -10.89 6.90
N LYS A 49 11.49 -10.72 7.69
CA LYS A 49 12.05 -9.40 8.05
C LYS A 49 12.40 -8.55 6.82
N ARG A 50 13.04 -9.15 5.81
CA ARG A 50 13.44 -8.43 4.59
C ARG A 50 12.23 -8.08 3.72
N ARG A 51 11.21 -8.94 3.67
CA ARG A 51 9.95 -8.64 2.98
C ARG A 51 9.23 -7.45 3.59
N MET A 52 9.00 -7.48 4.91
CA MET A 52 8.33 -6.38 5.61
C MET A 52 9.10 -5.07 5.43
N HIS A 53 10.44 -5.10 5.54
CA HIS A 53 11.27 -3.92 5.29
C HIS A 53 11.14 -3.38 3.85
N THR A 54 11.09 -4.25 2.84
CA THR A 54 10.88 -3.82 1.44
C THR A 54 9.51 -3.19 1.22
N GLU A 55 8.46 -3.76 1.82
CA GLU A 55 7.10 -3.20 1.73
C GLU A 55 7.00 -1.89 2.50
N LEU A 56 7.60 -1.79 3.69
CA LEU A 56 7.70 -0.54 4.45
C LEU A 56 8.36 0.56 3.61
N LEU A 57 9.48 0.27 2.94
CA LEU A 57 10.14 1.23 2.06
C LEU A 57 9.28 1.64 0.85
N ARG A 58 8.45 0.74 0.33
CA ARG A 58 7.53 1.01 -0.79
C ARG A 58 6.42 1.98 -0.38
N TRP A 59 5.85 1.78 0.81
CA TRP A 59 4.72 2.57 1.32
C TRP A 59 5.14 3.76 2.19
N HIS A 60 6.43 3.88 2.52
CA HIS A 60 6.96 5.01 3.29
C HIS A 60 6.70 6.34 2.58
N SER A 61 6.33 7.35 3.37
CA SER A 61 5.95 8.69 2.89
C SER A 61 6.97 9.25 1.89
N ASP A 62 8.27 9.15 2.15
CA ASP A 62 9.33 9.63 1.26
C ASP A 62 9.26 9.07 -0.18
N LYS A 63 9.12 7.74 -0.32
CA LYS A 63 9.05 7.10 -1.64
C LYS A 63 7.68 7.27 -2.28
N PHE A 64 6.63 7.26 -1.46
CA PHE A 64 5.26 7.34 -1.92
C PHE A 64 4.84 8.77 -2.28
N GLN A 65 5.51 9.80 -1.77
CA GLN A 65 5.32 11.21 -2.15
C GLN A 65 5.45 11.43 -3.66
N ALA A 66 6.35 10.71 -4.34
CA ALA A 66 6.50 10.81 -5.79
C ALA A 66 5.28 10.26 -6.55
N VAL A 67 4.58 9.28 -5.97
CA VAL A 67 3.33 8.74 -6.50
C VAL A 67 2.18 9.69 -6.19
N LEU A 68 2.08 10.18 -4.95
CA LEU A 68 1.07 11.17 -4.53
C LEU A 68 1.04 12.42 -5.43
N LYS A 69 2.21 12.91 -5.86
CA LYS A 69 2.30 14.05 -6.80
C LYS A 69 1.67 13.79 -8.17
N LYS A 70 1.46 12.52 -8.53
CA LYS A 70 0.80 12.07 -9.77
C LYS A 70 -0.65 11.67 -9.55
N VAL A 71 -1.10 11.58 -8.30
CA VAL A 71 -2.49 11.27 -7.97
C VAL A 71 -3.36 12.51 -8.17
N ALA A 72 -4.58 12.30 -8.62
CA ALA A 72 -5.58 13.36 -8.72
C ALA A 72 -5.71 14.10 -7.39
N TYR A 73 -5.73 15.44 -7.41
CA TYR A 73 -5.74 16.24 -6.17
C TYR A 73 -6.87 15.84 -5.21
N SER A 74 -8.05 15.52 -5.75
CA SER A 74 -9.21 15.05 -4.99
C SER A 74 -8.96 13.74 -4.22
N ASP A 75 -8.11 12.86 -4.74
CA ASP A 75 -7.77 11.56 -4.16
C ASP A 75 -6.50 11.60 -3.31
N GLN A 76 -5.67 12.64 -3.41
CA GLN A 76 -4.37 12.70 -2.72
C GLN A 76 -4.49 12.50 -1.21
N LEU A 77 -5.51 13.10 -0.58
CA LEU A 77 -5.74 12.95 0.85
C LEU A 77 -6.12 11.51 1.20
N ALA A 78 -7.06 10.92 0.46
CA ALA A 78 -7.50 9.54 0.67
C ALA A 78 -6.32 8.55 0.49
N VAL A 79 -5.53 8.73 -0.56
CA VAL A 79 -4.34 7.94 -0.85
C VAL A 79 -3.28 8.11 0.25
N HIS A 80 -3.07 9.32 0.76
CA HIS A 80 -2.12 9.56 1.84
C HIS A 80 -2.52 8.84 3.12
N LEU A 81 -3.77 9.00 3.56
CA LEU A 81 -4.30 8.35 4.77
C LEU A 81 -4.23 6.82 4.67
N ALA A 82 -4.62 6.26 3.53
CA ALA A 82 -4.54 4.83 3.28
C ALA A 82 -3.08 4.30 3.35
N ALA A 83 -2.12 5.03 2.77
CA ALA A 83 -0.72 4.65 2.83
C ALA A 83 -0.17 4.68 4.27
N GLU A 84 -0.59 5.64 5.09
CA GLU A 84 -0.22 5.67 6.51
C GLU A 84 -0.76 4.45 7.27
N VAL A 85 -1.99 4.01 6.98
CA VAL A 85 -2.55 2.78 7.57
C VAL A 85 -1.73 1.56 7.17
N VAL A 86 -1.32 1.46 5.90
CA VAL A 86 -0.46 0.37 5.42
C VAL A 86 0.88 0.34 6.15
N VAL A 87 1.53 1.50 6.31
CA VAL A 87 2.81 1.60 7.05
C VAL A 87 2.64 1.22 8.51
N ARG A 88 1.54 1.66 9.15
CA ARG A 88 1.23 1.28 10.54
C ARG A 88 1.07 -0.24 10.67
N ALA A 89 0.25 -0.84 9.81
CA ALA A 89 0.01 -2.28 9.82
C ALA A 89 1.30 -3.09 9.60
N LEU A 90 2.17 -2.62 8.71
CA LEU A 90 3.47 -3.24 8.46
C LEU A 90 4.44 -3.14 9.64
N ASN A 91 4.34 -2.12 10.48
CA ASN A 91 5.14 -2.00 11.71
C ASN A 91 4.63 -2.90 12.85
N GLU A 92 3.37 -3.33 12.79
CA GLU A 92 2.73 -4.22 13.78
C GLU A 92 2.90 -5.71 13.45
N LEU A 93 3.50 -6.05 12.31
CA LEU A 93 3.77 -7.40 11.80
C LEU A 93 5.18 -7.93 12.13
#